data_AF-A0A0X8I8E9-F1
#
_entry.id   AF-A0A0X8I8E9-F1
#
_cell.length_a   1.000
_cell.length_b   1.000
_cell.length_c   1.000
_cell.angle_alpha   90.00
_cell.angle_beta   90.00
_cell.angle_gamma   90.00
#
_symmetry.space_group_name_H-M   'P 1'
#
loop_
_entity.id
_entity.type
_entity.pdbx_description
1 polymer ?
#
loop_
_entity_poly.entity_id
_entity_poly.type
_entity_poly.pdbx_seq_one_letter_code
_entity_poly.pdbx_strand_id
1 'polypeptide(L)' 'MASSAQLPKKVFYVNIFQLNYRPSSQCEFFESYDIGGSYIAYCKVLESYIARSKVRKCEISYQDCPYRRVGLKALTPG' A
#
# COMPACT_ATOMS: atom_id res chain seq x y z
N MET A 1 -23.91 2.77 -6.74
CA MET A 1 -23.32 2.02 -5.60
C MET A 1 -21.92 2.55 -5.37
N ALA A 2 -21.76 3.55 -4.49
CA ALA A 2 -20.45 4.12 -4.17
C ALA A 2 -19.72 3.13 -3.26
N SER A 3 -18.84 2.32 -3.85
CA SER A 3 -17.98 1.39 -3.13
C SER A 3 -17.06 2.23 -2.24
N SER A 4 -17.51 2.41 -1.00
CA SER A 4 -16.80 3.12 0.05
C SER A 4 -15.62 2.23 0.40
N ALA A 5 -14.46 2.47 -0.21
CA ALA A 5 -13.24 1.78 0.12
C ALA A 5 -12.90 2.12 1.57
N GLN A 6 -13.46 1.35 2.50
CA GLN A 6 -13.22 1.49 3.93
C GLN A 6 -11.74 1.26 4.14
N LEU A 7 -11.06 2.31 4.59
CA LEU A 7 -9.67 2.26 5.01
C LEU A 7 -9.54 1.12 6.02
N PRO A 8 -8.67 0.11 5.78
CA PRO A 8 -8.59 -1.06 6.65
C PRO A 8 -8.22 -0.72 8.10
N LYS A 9 -7.56 0.43 8.36
CA LYS A 9 -7.17 0.89 9.70
C LYS A 9 -7.29 2.42 9.83
N LYS A 10 -7.53 2.93 11.04
CA LYS A 10 -7.52 4.39 11.29
C LYS A 10 -6.11 4.94 11.02
N VAL A 11 -6.01 5.92 10.12
CA VAL A 11 -4.75 6.62 9.84
C VAL A 11 -4.54 7.70 10.91
N PHE A 12 -3.76 7.40 11.94
CA PHE A 12 -3.49 8.35 13.03
C PHE A 12 -2.44 9.43 12.68
N TYR A 13 -1.58 9.18 11.69
CA TYR A 13 -0.50 10.10 11.27
C TYR A 13 -0.54 10.37 9.77
N VAL A 14 -1.59 11.06 9.33
CA VAL A 14 -1.92 11.28 7.92
C VAL A 14 -0.73 11.85 7.13
N ASN A 15 0.04 12.79 7.69
CA ASN A 15 1.14 13.47 6.99
C ASN A 15 2.28 12.53 6.53
N ILE A 16 2.57 11.45 7.28
CA ILE A 16 3.67 10.52 6.95
C ILE A 16 3.26 9.55 5.83
N PHE A 17 1.96 9.27 5.71
CA PHE A 17 1.38 8.34 4.74
C PHE A 17 0.76 9.03 3.52
N GLN A 18 0.42 10.32 3.63
CA GLN A 18 -0.21 11.09 2.57
C GLN A 18 0.74 11.37 1.41
N LEU A 19 0.22 11.12 0.22
CA LEU A 19 0.83 11.40 -1.06
C LEU A 19 -0.06 12.36 -1.83
N ASN A 20 0.57 13.33 -2.48
CA ASN A 20 -0.09 14.25 -3.40
C ASN A 20 -0.35 13.63 -4.78
N TYR A 21 0.10 12.38 -4.99
CA TYR A 21 -0.07 11.64 -6.23
C TYR A 21 -0.60 10.24 -5.91
N ARG A 22 -1.36 9.66 -6.83
CA ARG A 22 -1.84 8.29 -6.70
C ARG A 22 -0.67 7.33 -6.93
N PRO A 23 -0.19 6.63 -5.89
CA PRO A 23 0.94 5.73 -6.07
C PRO A 23 0.51 4.49 -6.85
N SER A 24 1.39 4.00 -7.72
CA SER A 24 1.13 2.83 -8.53
C SER A 24 2.36 1.93 -8.55
N SER A 25 2.20 0.74 -7.98
CA SER A 25 3.24 -0.29 -7.99
C SER A 25 2.70 -1.52 -8.73
N GLN A 26 3.55 -2.21 -9.47
CA GLN A 26 3.22 -3.48 -10.10
C GLN A 26 3.17 -4.65 -9.09
N CYS A 27 3.15 -4.34 -7.79
CA CYS A 27 3.05 -5.33 -6.73
C CYS A 27 1.59 -5.72 -6.49
N GLU A 28 1.30 -7.02 -6.53
CA GLU A 28 -0.06 -7.59 -6.34
C GLU A 28 -0.67 -7.31 -4.96
N PHE A 29 0.17 -6.95 -3.99
CA PHE A 29 -0.23 -6.65 -2.61
C PHE A 29 -0.31 -5.16 -2.31
N PHE A 30 -0.04 -4.31 -3.29
CA PHE A 30 -0.02 -2.87 -3.12
C PHE A 30 -1.40 -2.30 -3.45
N GLU A 31 -2.01 -1.63 -2.48
CA GLU A 31 -3.28 -0.93 -2.65
C GLU A 31 -3.10 0.57 -2.41
N SER A 32 -3.84 1.37 -3.17
CA SER A 32 -3.91 2.82 -2.99
C SER A 32 -5.32 3.22 -2.57
N TYR A 33 -5.45 4.03 -1.53
CA TYR A 33 -6.73 4.59 -1.09
C TYR A 33 -6.73 6.11 -1.21
N ASP A 34 -7.87 6.68 -1.60
CA ASP A 34 -8.10 8.12 -1.61
C ASP A 34 -8.77 8.53 -0.29
N ILE A 35 -8.19 9.50 0.39
CA ILE A 35 -8.72 10.10 1.62
C ILE A 35 -8.90 11.60 1.38
N GLY A 36 -10.07 11.98 0.86
CA GLY A 36 -10.51 13.37 0.82
C GLY A 36 -9.52 14.32 0.15
N GLY A 37 -8.87 13.88 -0.95
CA GLY A 37 -7.91 14.69 -1.69
C GLY A 37 -6.44 14.37 -1.42
N SER A 38 -6.14 13.35 -0.63
CA SER A 38 -4.79 12.78 -0.52
C SER A 38 -4.82 11.28 -0.75
N TYR A 39 -3.75 10.75 -1.35
CA TYR A 39 -3.60 9.32 -1.56
C TYR A 39 -2.77 8.70 -0.47
N ILE A 40 -3.10 7.48 -0.07
CA ILE A 40 -2.25 6.66 0.79
C ILE A 40 -1.98 5.31 0.13
N ALA A 41 -0.84 4.72 0.46
CA ALA A 41 -0.49 3.38 0.05
C ALA A 41 -0.66 2.40 1.21
N TYR A 42 -1.10 1.19 0.89
CA TYR A 42 -1.30 0.09 1.82
C TYR A 42 -0.65 -1.18 1.29
N CYS A 43 0.00 -1.92 2.17
CA CYS A 43 0.56 -3.22 1.86
C CYS A 43 -0.30 -4.30 2.52
N LYS A 44 -0.93 -5.15 1.71
CA LYS A 44 -1.69 -6.31 2.23
C LYS A 44 -0.83 -7.28 3.03
N VAL A 45 0.43 -7.51 2.62
CA VAL A 45 1.33 -8.45 3.31
C VAL A 45 1.64 -8.00 4.73
N LEU A 46 1.85 -6.70 4.92
CA LEU A 46 2.15 -6.13 6.24
C LEU A 46 0.89 -5.73 7.01
N GLU A 47 -0.27 -5.82 6.36
CA GLU A 47 -1.54 -5.26 6.82
C GLU A 47 -1.40 -3.84 7.37
N SER A 48 -0.59 -3.01 6.71
CA SER A 48 -0.18 -1.71 7.21
C SER A 48 0.03 -0.69 6.10
N TYR A 49 -0.16 0.59 6.44
CA TYR A 49 0.10 1.72 5.57
C TYR A 49 1.59 1.89 5.30
N ILE A 50 1.91 2.25 4.06
CA ILE A 50 3.28 2.48 3.61
C ILE A 50 3.55 3.98 3.68
N ALA A 51 4.56 4.37 4.45
CA ALA A 51 4.99 5.76 4.54
C ALA A 51 5.41 6.30 3.17
N ARG A 52 5.13 7.57 2.87
CA ARG A 52 5.47 8.23 1.61
C ARG A 52 6.92 8.01 1.16
N SER A 53 7.87 8.02 2.11
CA SER A 53 9.29 7.78 1.84
C SER A 53 9.60 6.36 1.38
N LYS A 54 8.78 5.38 1.78
CA LYS A 54 8.87 3.98 1.35
C LYS A 54 8.04 3.68 0.11
N VAL A 55 6.98 4.44 -0.15
CA VAL A 55 6.12 4.23 -1.33
C VAL A 55 6.92 4.33 -2.62
N ARG A 56 7.75 5.36 -2.77
CA ARG A 56 8.63 5.48 -3.94
C ARG A 56 9.57 4.28 -4.11
N LYS A 57 10.04 3.68 -3.00
CA LYS A 57 10.83 2.44 -3.03
C LYS A 57 9.99 1.23 -3.42
N CYS A 58 8.73 1.18 -3.00
CA CYS A 58 7.80 0.15 -3.44
C CYS A 58 7.41 0.33 -4.92
N GLU A 59 7.40 1.53 -5.48
CA GLU A 59 7.13 1.71 -6.91
C GLU A 59 8.31 1.25 -7.77
N ILE A 60 9.54 1.60 -7.37
CA ILE A 60 10.76 1.32 -8.15
C ILE A 60 11.32 -0.09 -7.87
N SER A 61 11.35 -0.51 -6.61
CA SER A 61 12.02 -1.72 -6.13
C SER A 61 11.05 -2.73 -5.49
N TYR A 62 9.81 -2.82 -5.99
CA TYR A 62 8.87 -3.86 -5.53
C TYR A 62 9.38 -5.29 -5.77
N GLN A 63 10.23 -5.50 -6.77
CA GLN A 63 10.77 -6.81 -7.11
C GLN A 63 11.71 -7.34 -6.02
N ASP A 64 12.54 -6.48 -5.45
CA ASP A 64 13.46 -6.81 -4.35
C ASP A 64 12.77 -6.87 -2.98
N CYS A 65 11.50 -6.46 -2.90
CA CYS A 65 10.78 -6.38 -1.66
C CYS A 65 10.68 -7.76 -0.98
N PRO A 66 11.30 -7.95 0.22
CA PRO A 66 11.24 -9.23 0.92
C PRO A 66 9.79 -9.58 1.31
N TYR A 67 8.98 -8.56 1.64
CA TYR A 67 7.58 -8.75 1.97
C TYR A 67 6.77 -9.28 0.78
N ARG A 68 7.04 -8.82 -0.46
CA ARG A 68 6.38 -9.37 -1.65
C ARG A 68 6.67 -10.87 -1.80
N ARG A 69 7.93 -11.28 -1.62
CA ARG A 69 8.34 -12.70 -1.68
C ARG A 69 7.64 -13.53 -0.61
N VAL A 70 7.49 -13.01 0.60
CA VAL A 70 6.76 -13.67 1.69
C VAL A 70 5.26 -13.75 1.38
N GLY A 71 4.65 -12.66 0.91
CA GLY A 71 3.23 -12.62 0.53
C GLY A 71 2.89 -13.59 -0.60
N LEU A 72 3.74 -13.70 -1.62
CA LEU A 72 3.58 -14.68 -2.70
C LEU A 72 3.66 -16.11 -2.19
N LYS A 73 4.60 -16.40 -1.27
CA LYS A 73 4.67 -17.71 -0.61
C LYS A 73 3.44 -18.00 0.24
N ALA A 74 2.88 -17.00 0.92
CA ALA A 74 1.69 -17.17 1.75
C ALA A 74 0.41 -17.37 0.92
N LEU A 75 0.30 -16.75 -0.26
CA LEU A 75 -0.84 -16.91 -1.18
C LEU A 75 -0.80 -18.19 -2.00
N THR A 76 0.35 -18.87 -2.09
CA THR A 76 0.49 -20.15 -2.77
C THR A 76 0.67 -21.24 -1.71
N PRO A 77 -0.40 -21.69 -1.03
CA PRO A 77 -0.30 -22.91 -0.23
C PRO A 77 -0.06 -24.04 -1.23
N GLY A 78 1.16 -24.58 -1.22
CA GLY A 78 1.49 -25.82 -1.90
C GLY A 78 0.75 -27.00 -1.28
#